data_AF-A0A3D6DJE5-F1
#
_entry.id   AF-A0A3D6DJE5-F1
#
_cell.length_a   1.000
_cell.length_b   1.000
_cell.length_c   1.000
_cell.angle_alpha   90.00
_cell.angle_beta   90.00
_cell.angle_gamma   90.00
#
_symmetry.space_group_name_H-M   'P 1'
#
loop_
_entity.id
_entity.type
_entity.pdbx_description
1 polymer ?
#
loop_
_entity_poly.entity_id
_entity_poly.type
_entity_poly.pdbx_seq_one_letter_code
_entity_poly.pdbx_strand_id
1 'polypeptide(L)' 'KEGQMYHVQEDGLYLIPTAEVPLTNIFRNQLLEAKDLPICITGYTPCFRREAGSYGANVRGL' A
#
# COMPACT_ATOMS: atom_id res chain seq x y z
N LYS A 1 -7.56 9.07 -8.64
CA LYS A 1 -7.91 7.95 -7.74
C LYS A 1 -8.31 8.52 -6.38
N GLU A 2 -9.37 9.31 -6.34
CA GLU A 2 -9.89 9.83 -5.06
C GLU A 2 -10.88 8.81 -4.49
N GLY A 3 -10.84 8.58 -3.17
CA GLY A 3 -11.83 7.73 -2.48
C GLY A 3 -11.50 6.23 -2.31
N GLN A 4 -10.35 5.73 -2.79
CA GLN A 4 -9.97 4.31 -2.59
C GLN A 4 -9.26 4.02 -1.27
N MET A 5 -8.67 5.05 -0.65
CA MET A 5 -7.83 4.91 0.55
C MET A 5 -8.62 5.25 1.81
N TYR A 6 -8.34 4.52 2.89
CA TYR A 6 -8.80 4.89 4.22
C TYR A 6 -7.88 5.96 4.80
N HIS A 7 -8.47 7.03 5.35
CA HIS A 7 -7.78 8.13 5.99
C HIS A 7 -8.09 8.10 7.49
N VAL A 8 -7.05 8.08 8.32
CA VAL A 8 -7.13 8.24 9.77
C VAL A 8 -7.04 9.74 10.05
N GLN A 9 -8.19 10.37 10.24
CA GLN A 9 -8.31 11.82 10.20
C GLN A 9 -7.54 12.53 11.31
N GLU A 10 -7.52 11.94 12.50
CA GLU A 10 -6.86 12.53 13.68
C GLU A 10 -5.33 12.59 13.51
N ASP A 11 -4.75 11.58 12.85
CA ASP A 11 -3.30 11.44 12.69
C ASP A 11 -2.79 11.93 11.32
N GLY A 12 -3.69 12.23 10.38
CA GLY A 12 -3.33 12.58 9.00
C GLY A 12 -2.67 11.43 8.23
N LEU A 13 -2.92 10.18 8.65
CA LEU A 13 -2.31 8.98 8.09
C LEU A 13 -3.27 8.22 7.18
N TYR A 14 -2.72 7.38 6.31
CA TYR A 14 -3.51 6.53 5.41
C TYR A 14 -3.19 5.06 5.62
N LEU A 15 -4.23 4.21 5.60
CA LEU A 15 -4.03 2.77 5.57
C LEU A 15 -3.56 2.33 4.19
N ILE A 16 -2.59 1.42 4.17
CA ILE A 16 -1.99 0.93 2.94
C ILE A 16 -2.93 -0.06 2.22
N PRO A 17 -3.08 0.04 0.89
CA PRO A 17 -3.82 -0.93 0.10
C PRO A 17 -2.99 -2.17 -0.28
N THR A 18 -1.66 -2.13 -0.06
CA THR A 18 -0.70 -3.20 -0.36
C THR A 18 0.63 -2.95 0.37
N ALA A 19 1.41 -4.00 0.60
CA ALA A 19 2.78 -3.94 1.12
C ALA A 19 3.71 -3.11 0.23
N GLU A 20 3.41 -2.97 -1.07
CA GLU A 20 4.21 -2.21 -2.02
C GLU A 20 4.44 -0.76 -1.57
N VAL A 21 3.42 -0.09 -1.01
CA VAL A 21 3.50 1.31 -0.59
C VAL A 21 4.61 1.56 0.44
N PRO A 22 4.65 0.85 1.58
CA PRO A 22 5.77 1.01 2.52
C PRO A 22 7.07 0.42 1.97
N LEU A 23 7.04 -0.75 1.33
CA LEU A 23 8.26 -1.44 0.87
C LEU A 23 9.08 -0.59 -0.12
N THR A 24 8.41 0.03 -1.09
CA THR A 24 9.07 0.92 -2.07
C THR A 24 9.64 2.19 -1.43
N ASN A 25 9.11 2.61 -0.27
CA ASN A 25 9.54 3.82 0.42
C ASN A 25 10.58 3.58 1.52
N ILE A 26 10.98 2.33 1.82
CA ILE A 26 12.01 2.02 2.84
C ILE A 26 13.32 2.74 2.56
N PHE A 27 13.73 2.82 1.29
CA PHE A 27 14.98 3.47 0.87
C PHE A 27 14.77 4.91 0.39
N ARG A 28 13.62 5.52 0.72
CA ARG A 28 13.37 6.92 0.35
C ARG A 28 14.44 7.79 0.99
N ASN A 29 15.04 8.68 0.20
CA ASN A 29 16.14 9.56 0.61
C ASN A 29 17.45 8.82 0.97
N GLN A 30 17.66 7.61 0.44
CA GLN A 30 18.93 6.89 0.56
C GLN A 30 19.58 6.70 -0.82
N LEU A 31 20.91 6.78 -0.88
CA LEU A 31 21.67 6.45 -2.08
C LEU A 31 22.14 5.00 -1.98
N LEU A 32 21.62 4.14 -2.86
CA LEU A 32 22.00 2.73 -2.91
C LEU A 32 23.28 2.55 -3.74
N GLU A 33 24.16 1.65 -3.32
CA GLU A 33 25.31 1.29 -4.14
C GLU A 33 24.94 0.19 -5.13
N ALA A 34 25.55 0.20 -6.32
CA ALA A 34 25.25 -0.79 -7.37
C ALA A 34 25.54 -2.23 -6.94
N LYS A 35 26.49 -2.41 -6.01
CA LYS A 35 26.86 -3.74 -5.46
C LYS A 35 25.76 -4.34 -4.58
N ASP A 36 24.85 -3.51 -4.06
CA ASP A 36 23.77 -3.96 -3.17
C ASP A 36 22.55 -4.46 -3.96
N LEU A 37 22.55 -4.29 -5.29
CA LEU A 37 21.47 -4.72 -6.19
C LEU A 37 21.72 -6.15 -6.72
N PRO A 38 20.65 -6.96 -6.91
CA PRO A 38 19.25 -6.64 -6.67
C PRO A 38 18.87 -6.74 -5.19
N ILE A 39 18.06 -5.79 -4.71
CA ILE A 39 17.45 -5.86 -3.38
C ILE A 39 16.09 -6.53 -3.51
N CYS A 40 16.00 -7.78 -3.06
CA CYS A 40 14.76 -8.54 -3.07
C CYS A 40 14.09 -8.46 -1.69
N ILE A 41 12.89 -7.89 -1.63
CA ILE A 41 12.13 -7.76 -0.37
C ILE A 41 10.79 -8.44 -0.53
N THR A 42 10.41 -9.21 0.50
CA THR A 42 9.06 -9.74 0.68
C THR A 42 8.44 -9.12 1.92
N GLY A 43 7.14 -8.85 1.87
CA GLY A 43 6.42 -8.24 2.97
C GLY A 43 5.02 -8.80 3.07
N TYR A 44 4.61 -9.12 4.29
CA TYR A 44 3.25 -9.48 4.63
C TYR A 44 2.61 -8.33 5.38
N THR A 45 1.49 -7.82 4.85
CA THR A 45 0.73 -6.73 5.47
C THR A 45 -0.77 -6.95 5.33
N PRO A 46 -1.59 -6.55 6.32
CA PRO A 46 -3.01 -6.38 6.09
C PRO A 46 -3.24 -5.26 5.06
N CYS A 47 -4.11 -5.50 4.10
CA CYS A 47 -4.36 -4.59 2.96
C CYS A 47 -5.78 -4.03 3.05
N PHE A 48 -5.91 -2.70 3.05
CA PHE A 48 -7.20 -2.02 3.22
C PHE A 48 -7.59 -1.25 1.96
N ARG A 49 -8.75 -1.59 1.38
CA ARG A 49 -9.28 -0.95 0.17
C ARG A 49 -10.74 -0.59 0.39
N ARG A 50 -11.13 0.65 0.05
CA ARG A 50 -12.52 1.11 0.19
C ARG A 50 -13.45 0.54 -0.88
N GLU A 51 -12.90 0.01 -1.96
CA GLU A 51 -13.62 -0.49 -3.13
C GLU A 51 -14.69 0.50 -3.62
N ALA A 52 -14.39 1.80 -3.53
CA ALA A 52 -15.34 2.82 -3.96
C ALA A 52 -15.61 2.68 -5.47
N GLY A 53 -16.86 2.40 -5.85
CA GLY A 53 -17.24 2.13 -7.23
C GLY A 53 -17.43 0.66 -7.61
N SER A 54 -17.28 -0.29 -6.68
CA SER A 54 -17.61 -1.72 -6.92
C SER A 54 -19.10 -2.06 -6.74
N TYR A 55 -20.00 -1.08 -6.86
CA TYR A 55 -21.43 -1.26 -6.57
C TYR A 55 -22.03 -2.41 -7.41
N GLY A 56 -22.41 -3.49 -6.74
CA GLY A 56 -23.01 -4.68 -7.36
C GLY A 56 -22.04 -5.75 -7.86
N ALA A 57 -20.72 -5.52 -7.82
CA ALA A 57 -19.71 -6.50 -8.19
C ALA A 57 -19.25 -7.32 -6.96
N ASN A 58 -19.36 -8.65 -7.03
CA ASN A 58 -18.90 -9.59 -5.98
C ASN A 58 -19.44 -9.30 -4.57
N VAL A 59 -20.75 -9.09 -4.49
CA VAL A 59 -21.46 -8.74 -3.24
C VAL A 59 -21.58 -9.88 -2.21
N ARG A 60 -21.14 -11.09 -2.54
CA ARG A 60 -21.17 -12.25 -1.64
C ARG A 60 -19.92 -13.11 -1.77
N GLY A 61 -19.13 -13.11 -0.69
CA GLY A 61 -18.00 -14.01 -0.51
C GLY A 61 -16.82 -13.76 -1.45
N LEU A 62 -15.84 -14.65 -1.33
CA LEU A 62 -14.81 -14.91 -2.32
C LEU A 62 -15.20 -16.16 -3.11
#